data_AF-A0A5C7Y7X3-F1
#
_entry.id   AF-A0A5C7Y7X3-F1
#
_cell.length_a   1.000
_cell.length_b   1.000
_cell.length_c   1.000
_cell.angle_alpha   90.00
_cell.angle_beta   90.00
_cell.angle_gamma   90.00
#
_symmetry.space_group_name_H-M   'P 1'
#
loop_
_entity.id
_entity.type
_entity.pdbx_description
1 polymer ?
#
loop_
_entity_poly.entity_id
_entity_poly.type
_entity_poly.pdbx_seq_one_letter_code
_entity_poly.pdbx_strand_id
1 'polypeptide(L)'
;MRSLRVVTVVAALLVGASGAAAAAPGFEVPAVSEAARAAGFVDVRSVVPDAFIDLRYATANNFVGQQLYPANARCLVHESLAPGLAGAAAALRSRGRLLVFWDCYRPHAVQVRMFEVVPNPTWVARPGSLARSHETGRSVDVTTADAQGRLSEMGTGFDDFTPSAAAFAEGISARAAAERAALREAMNAAGLATYSGEWWHFNGPGADVGRPILEVPVN
;
A
#
# COMPACT_ATOMS: atom_id res chain seq x y z
N MET A 1 1.12 -22.71 83.71
CA MET A 1 2.29 -21.90 83.31
C MET A 1 2.85 -22.42 82.00
N ARG A 2 3.02 -21.52 81.01
CA ARG A 2 3.79 -21.67 79.75
C ARG A 2 3.17 -22.62 78.70
N SER A 3 3.03 -22.29 77.42
CA SER A 3 3.47 -21.14 76.63
C SER A 3 2.64 -21.10 75.34
N LEU A 4 2.01 -19.96 75.01
CA LEU A 4 1.42 -19.70 73.69
C LEU A 4 2.56 -19.63 72.67
N ARG A 5 2.50 -20.40 71.57
CA ARG A 5 3.42 -20.26 70.44
C ARG A 5 2.77 -19.34 69.41
N VAL A 6 3.33 -18.13 69.28
CA VAL A 6 3.01 -17.17 68.23
C VAL A 6 3.57 -17.72 66.91
N VAL A 7 2.71 -17.94 65.93
CA VAL A 7 3.11 -18.30 64.57
C VAL A 7 3.20 -17.00 63.76
N THR A 8 4.41 -16.56 63.47
CA THR A 8 4.67 -15.42 62.60
C THR A 8 4.53 -15.85 61.15
N VAL A 9 3.49 -15.36 60.46
CA VAL A 9 3.33 -15.54 59.01
C VAL A 9 4.19 -14.47 58.32
N VAL A 10 5.29 -14.88 57.70
CA VAL A 10 6.10 -14.02 56.83
C VAL A 10 5.50 -14.08 55.43
N ALA A 11 4.82 -13.02 55.01
CA ALA A 11 4.37 -12.85 53.64
C ALA A 11 5.57 -12.50 52.75
N ALA A 12 6.00 -13.44 51.91
CA ALA A 12 7.02 -13.20 50.89
C ALA A 12 6.39 -12.40 49.74
N LEU A 13 6.77 -11.12 49.63
CA LEU A 13 6.47 -10.27 48.47
C LEU A 13 7.29 -10.77 47.28
N LEU A 14 6.64 -11.51 46.38
CA LEU A 14 7.19 -11.84 45.05
C LEU A 14 7.18 -10.56 44.21
N VAL A 15 8.33 -9.91 44.11
CA VAL A 15 8.56 -8.85 43.11
C VAL A 15 8.61 -9.53 41.74
N GLY A 16 7.52 -9.43 41.00
CA GLY A 16 7.48 -9.84 39.60
C GLY A 16 8.41 -8.94 38.79
N ALA A 17 9.53 -9.49 38.32
CA ALA A 17 10.34 -8.83 37.31
C ALA A 17 9.56 -8.83 36.00
N SER A 18 9.00 -7.67 35.64
CA SER A 18 8.41 -7.42 34.32
C SER A 18 9.51 -7.53 33.28
N GLY A 19 9.69 -8.72 32.70
CA GLY A 19 10.54 -8.90 31.54
C GLY A 19 9.94 -8.10 30.39
N ALA A 20 10.55 -6.95 30.07
CA ALA A 20 10.28 -6.28 28.82
C ALA A 20 10.64 -7.26 27.69
N ALA A 21 9.62 -7.73 26.98
CA ALA A 21 9.83 -8.55 25.80
C ALA A 21 10.65 -7.71 24.81
N ALA A 22 11.90 -8.12 24.58
CA ALA A 22 12.73 -7.51 23.55
C ALA A 22 12.04 -7.72 22.20
N ALA A 23 11.60 -6.61 21.59
CA ALA A 23 11.10 -6.63 20.23
C ALA A 23 12.17 -7.23 19.32
N ALA A 24 11.80 -8.20 18.49
CA ALA A 24 12.67 -8.70 17.43
C ALA A 24 13.19 -7.50 16.60
N PRO A 25 14.45 -7.52 16.13
CA PRO A 25 14.97 -6.43 15.33
C PRO A 25 14.11 -6.32 14.06
N GLY A 26 13.28 -5.28 14.00
CA GLY A 26 12.54 -4.96 12.79
C GLY A 26 13.56 -4.71 11.69
N PHE A 27 13.30 -5.22 10.48
CA PHE A 27 14.05 -4.82 9.31
C PHE A 27 13.89 -3.31 9.16
N GLU A 28 14.95 -2.56 9.46
CA GLU A 28 14.94 -1.11 9.30
C GLU A 28 14.82 -0.80 7.80
N VAL A 29 13.81 -0.02 7.43
CA VAL A 29 13.58 0.38 6.05
C VAL A 29 14.68 1.37 5.67
N PRO A 30 15.53 1.08 4.66
CA PRO A 30 16.61 1.98 4.29
C PRO A 30 16.10 3.38 3.93
N ALA A 31 16.92 4.41 4.15
CA ALA A 31 16.58 5.75 3.68
C ALA A 31 16.36 5.76 2.16
N VAL A 32 15.45 6.62 1.69
CA VAL A 32 15.25 6.86 0.24
C VAL A 32 16.38 7.73 -0.32
N SER A 33 16.50 7.77 -1.65
CA SER A 33 17.48 8.64 -2.32
C SER A 33 17.24 10.12 -2.00
N GLU A 34 18.27 10.95 -2.17
CA GLU A 34 18.15 12.40 -1.93
C GLU A 34 17.08 13.04 -2.81
N ALA A 35 16.98 12.60 -4.08
CA ALA A 35 15.96 13.07 -5.01
C ALA A 35 14.54 12.69 -4.55
N ALA A 36 14.35 11.45 -4.08
CA ALA A 36 13.07 11.01 -3.51
C ALA A 36 12.71 11.81 -2.25
N ARG A 37 13.68 12.02 -1.35
CA ARG A 37 13.48 12.84 -0.14
C ARG A 37 13.11 14.28 -0.48
N ALA A 38 13.79 14.89 -1.44
CA ALA A 38 13.49 16.25 -1.90
C ALA A 38 12.09 16.38 -2.54
N ALA A 39 11.59 15.30 -3.15
CA ALA A 39 10.24 15.20 -3.68
C ALA A 39 9.16 14.91 -2.61
N GLY A 40 9.54 14.79 -1.33
CA GLY A 40 8.64 14.42 -0.25
C GLY A 40 8.20 12.95 -0.30
N PHE A 41 9.00 12.09 -0.94
CA PHE A 41 8.69 10.66 -1.02
C PHE A 41 9.26 9.89 0.16
N VAL A 42 8.50 8.88 0.57
CA VAL A 42 8.88 7.88 1.56
C VAL A 42 8.68 6.49 0.96
N ASP A 43 9.40 5.50 1.46
CA ASP A 43 9.09 4.10 1.17
C ASP A 43 7.86 3.67 1.95
N VAL A 44 6.89 3.04 1.29
CA VAL A 44 5.64 2.66 1.92
C VAL A 44 5.83 1.75 3.14
N ARG A 45 6.91 0.95 3.20
CA ARG A 45 7.19 0.08 4.36
C ARG A 45 7.52 0.87 5.62
N SER A 46 7.94 2.13 5.50
CA SER A 46 8.09 3.03 6.66
C SER A 46 6.74 3.45 7.27
N VAL A 47 5.65 3.32 6.49
CA VAL A 47 4.29 3.69 6.87
C VAL A 47 3.45 2.45 7.21
N VAL A 48 3.58 1.40 6.41
CA VAL A 48 2.87 0.12 6.52
C VAL A 48 3.93 -0.99 6.57
N PRO A 49 4.50 -1.30 7.76
CA PRO A 49 5.65 -2.22 7.88
C PRO A 49 5.36 -3.64 7.41
N ASP A 50 4.10 -4.06 7.44
CA ASP A 50 3.60 -5.37 7.01
C ASP A 50 3.08 -5.38 5.57
N ALA A 51 3.36 -4.34 4.78
CA ALA A 51 3.00 -4.29 3.38
C ALA A 51 3.75 -5.34 2.55
N PHE A 52 3.00 -6.09 1.76
CA PHE A 52 3.59 -6.85 0.65
C PHE A 52 3.85 -5.90 -0.51
N ILE A 53 5.06 -6.00 -1.08
CA ILE A 53 5.48 -5.19 -2.23
C ILE A 53 5.65 -6.13 -3.41
N ASP A 54 4.80 -5.95 -4.42
CA ASP A 54 4.74 -6.74 -5.65
C ASP A 54 4.61 -5.77 -6.82
N LEU A 55 5.63 -4.89 -6.99
CA LEU A 55 5.61 -3.85 -8.01
C LEU A 55 5.55 -4.48 -9.40
N ARG A 56 4.37 -4.45 -10.03
CA ARG A 56 4.08 -5.19 -11.26
C ARG A 56 4.92 -4.71 -12.43
N TYR A 57 5.19 -3.41 -12.47
CA TYR A 57 6.04 -2.79 -13.47
C TYR A 57 7.54 -3.01 -13.24
N ALA A 58 7.98 -3.59 -12.12
CA ALA A 58 9.35 -4.07 -11.91
C ALA A 58 9.61 -5.48 -12.48
N THR A 59 8.61 -6.08 -13.12
CA THR A 59 8.69 -7.40 -13.78
C THR A 59 8.00 -7.34 -15.14
N ALA A 60 7.97 -8.45 -15.89
CA ALA A 60 7.16 -8.56 -17.10
C ALA A 60 5.66 -8.86 -16.83
N ASN A 61 5.24 -9.01 -15.57
CA ASN A 61 3.86 -9.31 -15.18
C ASN A 61 2.99 -8.03 -15.14
N ASN A 62 2.81 -7.42 -16.30
CA ASN A 62 1.98 -6.24 -16.53
C ASN A 62 1.50 -6.20 -17.98
N PHE A 63 0.58 -5.31 -18.33
CA PHE A 63 0.01 -5.25 -19.68
C PHE A 63 1.01 -4.92 -20.80
N VAL A 64 2.16 -4.31 -20.49
CA VAL A 64 3.22 -4.05 -21.48
C VAL A 64 4.03 -5.33 -21.78
N GLY A 65 4.02 -6.31 -20.87
CA GLY A 65 4.79 -7.55 -20.99
C GLY A 65 6.31 -7.33 -20.88
N GLN A 66 6.75 -6.19 -20.37
CA GLN A 66 8.14 -5.80 -20.21
C GLN A 66 8.37 -5.22 -18.82
N GLN A 67 9.60 -5.35 -18.32
CA GLN A 67 10.02 -4.69 -17.09
C GLN A 67 10.25 -3.19 -17.37
N LEU A 68 9.53 -2.33 -16.65
CA LEU A 68 9.55 -0.86 -16.81
C LEU A 68 10.28 -0.16 -15.66
N TYR A 69 10.32 -0.79 -14.48
CA TYR A 69 11.10 -0.34 -13.32
C TYR A 69 12.35 -1.23 -13.13
N PRO A 70 13.43 -0.76 -12.50
CA PRO A 70 14.52 -1.63 -12.10
C PRO A 70 14.05 -2.71 -11.11
N ALA A 71 14.71 -3.88 -11.11
CA ALA A 71 14.32 -5.01 -10.26
C ALA A 71 14.45 -4.72 -8.75
N ASN A 72 15.25 -3.72 -8.38
CA ASN A 72 15.39 -3.23 -7.01
C ASN A 72 14.52 -1.99 -6.72
N ALA A 73 13.49 -1.73 -7.53
CA ALA A 73 12.56 -0.65 -7.30
C ALA A 73 11.84 -0.79 -5.95
N ARG A 74 11.50 0.36 -5.39
CA ARG A 74 10.84 0.55 -4.10
C ARG A 74 9.48 1.18 -4.33
N CYS A 75 8.52 0.86 -3.48
CA CYS A 75 7.21 1.52 -3.51
C CYS A 75 7.34 2.89 -2.83
N LEU A 76 7.69 3.89 -3.62
CA LEU A 76 7.79 5.28 -3.17
C LEU A 76 6.42 5.94 -3.25
N VAL A 77 6.02 6.62 -2.18
CA VAL A 77 4.77 7.40 -2.11
C VAL A 77 5.06 8.77 -1.52
N HIS A 78 4.32 9.79 -1.91
CA HIS A 78 4.40 11.10 -1.28
C HIS A 78 3.90 11.02 0.17
N GLU A 79 4.61 11.64 1.11
CA GLU A 79 4.35 11.58 2.55
C GLU A 79 2.91 11.94 2.95
N SER A 80 2.21 12.72 2.13
CA SER A 80 0.80 13.05 2.31
C SER A 80 -0.15 11.85 2.28
N LEU A 81 0.25 10.71 1.71
CA LEU A 81 -0.53 9.47 1.80
C LEU A 81 -0.35 8.76 3.13
N ALA A 82 0.71 9.05 3.89
CA ALA A 82 1.11 8.22 5.02
C ALA A 82 0.00 8.01 6.05
N PRO A 83 -0.74 9.06 6.49
CA PRO A 83 -1.85 8.87 7.43
C PRO A 83 -2.96 7.98 6.86
N GLY A 84 -3.29 8.16 5.58
CA GLY A 84 -4.35 7.40 4.92
C GLY A 84 -3.97 5.93 4.72
N LEU A 85 -2.73 5.66 4.29
CA LEU A 85 -2.25 4.28 4.12
C LEU A 85 -2.14 3.54 5.45
N ALA A 86 -1.64 4.21 6.50
CA ALA A 86 -1.59 3.62 7.84
C ALA A 86 -2.99 3.31 8.38
N GLY A 87 -3.95 4.22 8.21
CA GLY A 87 -5.34 4.05 8.62
C GLY A 87 -6.04 2.92 7.86
N ALA A 88 -5.93 2.89 6.54
CA ALA A 88 -6.50 1.84 5.70
C ALA A 88 -5.92 0.47 6.04
N ALA A 89 -4.59 0.37 6.21
CA ALA A 89 -3.93 -0.86 6.62
C ALA A 89 -4.44 -1.34 7.99
N ALA A 90 -4.63 -0.45 8.96
CA ALA A 90 -5.18 -0.81 10.27
C ALA A 90 -6.62 -1.36 10.17
N ALA A 91 -7.48 -0.72 9.36
CA ALA A 91 -8.84 -1.17 9.14
C ALA A 91 -8.91 -2.53 8.41
N LEU A 92 -7.99 -2.79 7.49
CA LEU A 92 -7.91 -4.09 6.79
C LEU A 92 -7.36 -5.19 7.70
N ARG A 93 -6.38 -4.88 8.55
CA ARG A 93 -5.83 -5.83 9.53
C ARG A 93 -6.89 -6.37 10.48
N SER A 94 -7.83 -5.53 10.93
CA SER A 94 -8.93 -5.99 11.79
C SER A 94 -9.87 -6.98 11.10
N ARG A 95 -9.80 -7.08 9.77
CA ARG A 95 -10.51 -8.06 8.93
C ARG A 95 -9.60 -9.22 8.48
N GLY A 96 -8.40 -9.34 9.02
CA GLY A 96 -7.43 -10.37 8.64
C GLY A 96 -6.89 -10.19 7.22
N ARG A 97 -6.75 -8.94 6.77
CA ARG A 97 -6.23 -8.58 5.45
C ARG A 97 -5.03 -7.64 5.58
N LEU A 98 -4.02 -7.87 4.75
CA LEU A 98 -2.83 -7.05 4.59
C LEU A 98 -2.83 -6.39 3.22
N LEU A 99 -2.26 -5.19 3.10
CA LEU A 99 -2.15 -4.49 1.82
C LEU A 99 -1.02 -5.08 0.98
N VAL A 100 -1.27 -5.20 -0.32
CA VAL A 100 -0.29 -5.53 -1.35
C VAL A 100 -0.22 -4.36 -2.32
N PHE A 101 0.98 -3.81 -2.53
CA PHE A 101 1.22 -2.69 -3.42
C PHE A 101 1.74 -3.17 -4.76
N TRP A 102 1.01 -2.84 -5.83
CA TRP A 102 1.32 -3.20 -7.21
C TRP A 102 1.91 -2.03 -8.02
N ASP A 103 1.51 -0.81 -7.71
CA ASP A 103 2.18 0.40 -8.19
C ASP A 103 2.07 1.56 -7.20
N CYS A 104 3.05 2.45 -7.24
CA CYS A 104 3.22 3.59 -6.33
C CYS A 104 3.66 4.80 -7.16
N TYR A 105 4.75 5.50 -6.84
CA TYR A 105 5.29 6.51 -7.75
C TYR A 105 5.73 5.89 -9.08
N ARG A 106 5.24 6.47 -10.18
CA ARG A 106 5.53 6.07 -11.57
C ARG A 106 6.30 7.20 -12.27
N PRO A 107 7.56 6.98 -12.71
CA PRO A 107 8.28 7.97 -13.50
C PRO A 107 7.54 8.32 -14.80
N HIS A 108 7.61 9.59 -15.22
CA HIS A 108 6.89 10.08 -16.40
C HIS A 108 7.21 9.30 -17.67
N ALA A 109 8.48 8.95 -17.88
CA ALA A 109 8.90 8.14 -19.02
C ALA A 109 8.18 6.78 -19.09
N VAL A 110 7.83 6.20 -17.94
CA VAL A 110 7.04 4.95 -17.88
C VAL A 110 5.59 5.20 -18.27
N GLN A 111 4.98 6.30 -17.82
CA GLN A 111 3.63 6.70 -18.24
C GLN A 111 3.56 6.93 -19.76
N VAL A 112 4.57 7.57 -20.34
CA VAL A 112 4.70 7.74 -21.80
C VAL A 112 4.77 6.39 -22.48
N ARG A 113 5.66 5.51 -22.03
CA ARG A 113 5.85 4.17 -22.61
C ARG A 113 4.58 3.32 -22.55
N MET A 114 3.87 3.36 -21.44
CA MET A 114 2.58 2.68 -21.25
C MET A 114 1.54 3.13 -22.28
N PHE A 115 1.43 4.44 -22.48
CA PHE A 115 0.47 5.01 -23.42
C PHE A 115 0.84 4.74 -24.89
N GLU A 116 2.12 4.63 -25.22
CA GLU A 116 2.56 4.19 -26.56
C GLU A 116 2.07 2.79 -26.90
N VAL A 117 2.03 1.89 -25.91
CA VAL A 117 1.60 0.49 -26.08
C VAL A 117 0.09 0.39 -26.13
N VAL A 118 -0.61 1.13 -25.26
CA VAL A 118 -2.08 1.20 -25.23
C VAL A 118 -2.51 2.67 -25.31
N PRO A 119 -2.66 3.24 -26.52
CA PRO A 119 -2.99 4.66 -26.72
C PRO A 119 -4.49 4.94 -26.54
N ASN A 120 -5.08 4.39 -25.47
CA ASN A 120 -6.49 4.53 -25.15
C ASN A 120 -6.66 5.19 -23.76
N PRO A 121 -7.11 6.45 -23.70
CA PRO A 121 -7.24 7.19 -22.44
C PRO A 121 -8.33 6.67 -21.50
N THR A 122 -9.16 5.73 -21.95
CA THR A 122 -10.08 4.99 -21.07
C THR A 122 -9.33 4.06 -20.11
N TRP A 123 -8.17 3.56 -20.53
CA TRP A 123 -7.43 2.50 -19.83
C TRP A 123 -6.06 2.93 -19.33
N VAL A 124 -5.40 3.81 -20.07
CA VAL A 124 -4.08 4.33 -19.71
C VAL A 124 -4.13 5.84 -19.81
N ALA A 125 -3.88 6.53 -18.70
CA ALA A 125 -3.91 7.98 -18.65
C ALA A 125 -3.00 8.59 -19.73
N ARG A 126 -3.52 9.56 -20.48
CA ARG A 126 -2.71 10.27 -21.49
C ARG A 126 -1.60 11.07 -20.77
N PRO A 127 -0.33 10.88 -21.12
CA PRO A 127 0.76 11.70 -20.58
C PRO A 127 0.52 13.17 -20.90
N GLY A 128 0.71 14.04 -19.90
CA GLY A 128 0.56 15.49 -20.04
C GLY A 128 1.87 16.23 -19.80
N SER A 129 1.83 17.56 -19.92
CA SER A 129 2.96 18.45 -19.56
C SER A 129 3.12 18.65 -18.05
N LEU A 130 2.17 18.16 -17.25
CA LEU A 130 2.19 18.21 -15.79
C LEU A 130 1.87 16.82 -15.23
N ALA A 131 2.63 16.41 -14.23
CA ALA A 131 2.44 15.17 -13.49
C ALA A 131 1.20 15.26 -12.59
N ARG A 132 0.48 14.14 -12.50
CA ARG A 132 -0.64 13.89 -11.59
C ARG A 132 -0.57 12.45 -11.08
N SER A 133 -1.39 12.11 -10.10
CA SER A 133 -1.61 10.72 -9.68
C SER A 133 -0.29 10.03 -9.31
N HIS A 134 -0.03 8.83 -9.87
CA HIS A 134 1.21 8.07 -9.73
C HIS A 134 2.47 8.88 -10.06
N GLU A 135 2.45 9.77 -11.06
CA GLU A 135 3.63 10.59 -11.43
C GLU A 135 4.00 11.63 -10.36
N THR A 136 3.12 11.85 -9.38
CA THR A 136 3.39 12.71 -8.22
C THR A 136 3.59 11.92 -6.93
N GLY A 137 3.61 10.58 -7.02
CA GLY A 137 3.63 9.68 -5.87
C GLY A 137 2.36 9.77 -5.02
N ARG A 138 1.27 10.36 -5.54
CA ARG A 138 0.03 10.65 -4.81
C ARG A 138 -1.07 9.63 -5.02
N SER A 139 -0.77 8.51 -5.67
CA SER A 139 -1.70 7.43 -5.93
C SER A 139 -1.02 6.08 -5.75
N VAL A 140 -1.82 5.07 -5.44
CA VAL A 140 -1.36 3.69 -5.28
C VAL A 140 -2.34 2.74 -5.95
N ASP A 141 -1.78 1.67 -6.50
CA ASP A 141 -2.52 0.52 -6.98
C ASP A 141 -2.32 -0.62 -5.99
N VAL A 142 -3.41 -1.05 -5.36
CA VAL A 142 -3.37 -2.03 -4.26
C VAL A 142 -4.40 -3.12 -4.40
N THR A 143 -4.06 -4.27 -3.82
CA THR A 143 -5.01 -5.33 -3.46
C THR A 143 -4.81 -5.73 -2.00
N THR A 144 -5.51 -6.77 -1.56
CA THR A 144 -5.32 -7.36 -0.24
C THR A 144 -4.85 -8.80 -0.33
N ALA A 145 -4.18 -9.26 0.72
CA ALA A 145 -3.82 -10.66 0.93
C ALA A 145 -4.14 -11.08 2.36
N ASP A 146 -4.23 -12.38 2.61
CA ASP A 146 -4.23 -12.90 3.98
C ASP A 146 -2.82 -12.87 4.61
N ALA A 147 -2.72 -13.31 5.87
CA ALA A 147 -1.46 -13.37 6.60
C ALA A 147 -0.42 -14.32 5.99
N GLN A 148 -0.82 -15.20 5.07
CA GLN A 148 0.07 -16.09 4.32
C GLN A 148 0.48 -15.50 2.97
N GLY A 149 0.06 -14.27 2.65
CA GLY A 149 0.34 -13.61 1.38
C GLY A 149 -0.51 -14.13 0.22
N ARG A 150 -1.59 -14.90 0.50
CA ARG A 150 -2.50 -15.33 -0.57
C ARG A 150 -3.41 -14.18 -0.95
N LEU A 151 -3.34 -13.76 -2.21
CA LEU A 151 -4.10 -12.65 -2.75
C LEU A 151 -5.61 -12.91 -2.66
N SER A 152 -6.35 -11.85 -2.32
CA SER A 152 -7.80 -11.85 -2.37
C SER A 152 -8.31 -11.95 -3.81
N GLU A 153 -9.42 -12.64 -4.00
CA GLU A 153 -10.13 -12.65 -5.27
C GLU A 153 -10.78 -11.30 -5.51
N MET A 154 -10.46 -10.68 -6.64
CA MET A 154 -10.97 -9.35 -6.99
C MET A 154 -11.79 -9.37 -8.28
N GLY A 155 -12.16 -10.54 -8.81
CA GLY A 155 -13.04 -10.69 -9.99
C GLY A 155 -12.36 -10.45 -11.34
N THR A 156 -11.34 -9.60 -11.40
CA THR A 156 -10.45 -9.41 -12.55
C THR A 156 -9.00 -9.35 -12.09
N GLY A 157 -8.06 -9.44 -13.04
CA GLY A 157 -6.65 -9.14 -12.78
C GLY A 157 -6.38 -7.65 -12.60
N PHE A 158 -5.12 -7.34 -12.26
CA PHE A 158 -4.56 -5.99 -12.38
C PHE A 158 -4.37 -5.63 -13.86
N ASP A 159 -4.48 -4.34 -14.20
CA ASP A 159 -4.41 -3.84 -15.59
C ASP A 159 -5.43 -4.52 -16.54
N ASP A 160 -6.56 -4.98 -16.00
CA ASP A 160 -7.63 -5.55 -16.81
C ASP A 160 -8.42 -4.44 -17.51
N PHE A 161 -8.36 -4.39 -18.84
CA PHE A 161 -9.00 -3.37 -19.66
C PHE A 161 -10.42 -3.74 -20.09
N THR A 162 -11.21 -4.21 -19.14
CA THR A 162 -12.64 -4.50 -19.32
C THR A 162 -13.50 -3.70 -18.34
N PRO A 163 -14.80 -3.49 -18.63
CA PRO A 163 -15.71 -2.85 -17.67
C PRO A 163 -15.80 -3.57 -16.32
N SER A 164 -15.48 -4.87 -16.26
CA SER A 164 -15.45 -5.63 -15.01
C SER A 164 -14.33 -5.19 -14.06
N ALA A 165 -13.34 -4.43 -14.55
CA ALA A 165 -12.31 -3.82 -13.71
C ALA A 165 -12.77 -2.56 -12.96
N ALA A 166 -13.91 -1.97 -13.33
CA ALA A 166 -14.44 -0.80 -12.65
C ALA A 166 -14.66 -1.06 -11.14
N ALA A 167 -14.40 -0.05 -10.31
CA ALA A 167 -14.45 -0.20 -8.85
C ALA A 167 -15.82 -0.68 -8.34
N PHE A 168 -16.89 -0.35 -9.07
CA PHE A 168 -18.27 -0.70 -8.76
C PHE A 168 -18.89 -1.64 -9.79
N ALA A 169 -18.08 -2.41 -10.52
CA ALA A 169 -18.56 -3.35 -11.52
C ALA A 169 -19.55 -4.36 -10.92
N GLU A 170 -20.63 -4.61 -11.67
CA GLU A 170 -21.57 -5.69 -11.42
C GLU A 170 -21.16 -6.96 -12.17
N GLY A 171 -21.79 -8.10 -11.86
CA GLY A 171 -21.54 -9.37 -12.55
C GLY A 171 -20.25 -10.10 -12.16
N ILE A 172 -19.52 -9.62 -11.15
CA ILE A 172 -18.42 -10.35 -10.50
C ILE A 172 -18.94 -11.28 -9.39
N SER A 173 -18.11 -12.20 -8.91
CA SER A 173 -18.50 -13.10 -7.81
C SER A 173 -18.86 -12.32 -6.54
N ALA A 174 -19.74 -12.87 -5.71
CA ALA A 174 -20.10 -12.25 -4.43
C ALA A 174 -18.88 -12.06 -3.52
N ARG A 175 -17.89 -12.96 -3.62
CA ARG A 175 -16.62 -12.85 -2.91
C ARG A 175 -15.80 -11.66 -3.40
N ALA A 176 -15.62 -11.53 -4.71
CA ALA A 176 -14.90 -10.41 -5.30
C ALA A 176 -15.57 -9.06 -4.98
N ALA A 177 -16.90 -8.99 -5.05
CA ALA A 177 -17.65 -7.80 -4.68
C ALA A 177 -17.43 -7.41 -3.22
N ALA A 178 -17.45 -8.38 -2.30
CA ALA A 178 -17.21 -8.14 -0.88
C ALA A 178 -15.76 -7.67 -0.59
N GLU A 179 -14.75 -8.28 -1.23
CA GLU A 179 -13.35 -7.87 -1.06
C GLU A 179 -13.08 -6.48 -1.64
N ARG A 180 -13.60 -6.16 -2.85
CA ARG A 180 -13.51 -4.81 -3.42
C ARG A 180 -14.19 -3.77 -2.54
N ALA A 181 -15.37 -4.09 -2.00
CA ALA A 181 -16.08 -3.21 -1.07
C ALA A 181 -15.28 -2.97 0.20
N ALA A 182 -14.72 -4.02 0.81
CA ALA A 182 -13.91 -3.91 2.02
C ALA A 182 -12.64 -3.06 1.80
N LEU A 183 -11.92 -3.29 0.69
CA LEU A 183 -10.77 -2.48 0.32
C LEU A 183 -11.17 -1.01 0.14
N ARG A 184 -12.19 -0.76 -0.68
CA ARG A 184 -12.69 0.60 -0.94
C ARG A 184 -13.13 1.32 0.32
N GLU A 185 -13.90 0.67 1.19
CA GLU A 185 -14.36 1.23 2.47
C GLU A 185 -13.18 1.65 3.34
N ALA A 186 -12.18 0.77 3.50
CA ALA A 186 -11.01 1.04 4.30
C ALA A 186 -10.20 2.23 3.75
N MET A 187 -9.97 2.26 2.44
CA MET A 187 -9.24 3.34 1.77
C MET A 187 -9.98 4.68 1.87
N ASN A 188 -11.28 4.70 1.54
CA ASN A 188 -12.10 5.92 1.60
C ASN A 188 -12.25 6.46 3.03
N ALA A 189 -12.47 5.59 4.01
CA ALA A 189 -12.57 5.99 5.42
C ALA A 189 -11.26 6.60 5.95
N ALA A 190 -10.12 6.22 5.37
CA ALA A 190 -8.82 6.79 5.66
C ALA A 190 -8.46 8.02 4.81
N GLY A 191 -9.39 8.51 3.98
CA GLY A 191 -9.20 9.71 3.16
C GLY A 191 -8.49 9.47 1.82
N LEU A 192 -8.42 8.23 1.35
CA LEU A 192 -7.89 7.87 0.02
C LEU A 192 -9.07 7.60 -0.93
N ALA A 193 -9.22 8.44 -1.94
CA ALA A 193 -10.36 8.43 -2.85
C ALA A 193 -10.23 7.31 -3.90
N THR A 194 -11.27 6.49 -4.02
CA THR A 194 -11.38 5.47 -5.08
C THR A 194 -11.49 6.09 -6.46
N TYR A 195 -10.74 5.58 -7.44
CA TYR A 195 -11.02 5.87 -8.85
C TYR A 195 -12.08 4.91 -9.38
N SER A 196 -13.12 5.42 -10.04
CA SER A 196 -14.26 4.58 -10.45
C SER A 196 -13.93 3.60 -11.58
N GLY A 197 -12.93 3.92 -12.41
CA GLY A 197 -12.54 3.10 -13.56
C GLY A 197 -11.79 1.83 -13.19
N GLU A 198 -11.20 1.76 -12.00
CA GLU A 198 -10.27 0.70 -11.61
C GLU A 198 -10.44 0.34 -10.13
N TRP A 199 -10.69 -0.93 -9.82
CA TRP A 199 -10.95 -1.35 -8.44
C TRP A 199 -9.71 -1.28 -7.53
N TRP A 200 -8.50 -1.27 -8.11
CA TRP A 200 -7.23 -1.27 -7.40
C TRP A 200 -6.69 0.14 -7.12
N HIS A 201 -7.18 1.17 -7.83
CA HIS A 201 -6.57 2.51 -7.85
C HIS A 201 -7.17 3.44 -6.79
N PHE A 202 -6.29 4.03 -5.98
CA PHE A 202 -6.66 5.00 -4.95
C PHE A 202 -5.79 6.25 -5.00
N ASN A 203 -6.46 7.40 -4.95
CA ASN A 203 -5.85 8.73 -4.95
C ASN A 203 -5.75 9.29 -3.52
N GLY A 204 -4.58 9.77 -3.14
CA GLY A 204 -4.39 10.59 -1.96
C GLY A 204 -4.75 12.07 -2.19
N PRO A 205 -4.61 12.90 -1.14
CA PRO A 205 -4.89 14.33 -1.23
C PRO A 205 -4.13 15.02 -2.38
N GLY A 206 -4.87 15.75 -3.22
CA GLY A 206 -4.31 16.57 -4.31
C GLY A 206 -3.65 15.79 -5.45
N ALA A 207 -4.00 14.50 -5.63
CA ALA A 207 -3.50 13.67 -6.73
C ALA A 207 -3.89 14.19 -8.13
N ASP A 208 -5.01 14.91 -8.25
CA ASP A 208 -5.52 15.51 -9.49
C ASP A 208 -4.86 16.86 -9.84
N VAL A 209 -4.20 17.49 -8.86
CA VAL A 209 -3.52 18.77 -9.04
C VAL A 209 -2.24 18.57 -9.88
N GLY A 210 -2.15 19.29 -10.99
CA GLY A 210 -0.97 19.24 -11.88
C GLY A 210 0.28 19.80 -11.21
N ARG A 211 1.40 19.08 -11.30
CA ARG A 211 2.72 19.46 -10.78
C ARG A 211 3.81 19.34 -11.84
N PRO A 212 4.98 19.96 -11.66
CA PRO A 212 6.14 19.68 -12.50
C PRO A 212 6.44 18.19 -12.53
N ILE A 213 6.85 17.69 -13.70
CA ILE A 213 7.30 16.31 -13.86
C ILE A 213 8.56 16.12 -13.02
N LEU A 214 8.59 15.02 -12.27
CA LEU A 214 9.70 14.63 -11.41
C LEU A 214 10.53 13.54 -12.09
N GLU A 215 11.85 13.68 -12.06
CA GLU A 215 12.80 12.67 -12.52
C GLU A 215 13.45 11.97 -11.31
N VAL A 216 12.60 11.35 -10.47
CA VAL A 216 13.05 10.66 -9.26
C VAL A 216 13.32 9.19 -9.59
N PRO A 217 14.49 8.63 -9.21
CA PRO A 217 14.72 7.20 -9.35
C PRO A 217 13.84 6.43 -8.35
N VAL A 218 13.32 5.28 -8.77
CA VAL A 218 12.44 4.44 -7.94
C VAL A 218 13.20 3.49 -7.00
N ASN A 219 14.53 3.51 -6.95
CA ASN A 219 15.36 2.63 -6.11
C ASN A 219 16.11 3.36 -4.99
#